data_AF-A0A135HRX6-F1
#
_entry.id   AF-A0A135HRX6-F1
#
_cell.length_a   1.000
_cell.length_b   1.000
_cell.length_c   1.000
_cell.angle_alpha   90.00
_cell.angle_beta   90.00
_cell.angle_gamma   90.00
#
_symmetry.space_group_name_H-M   'P 1'
#
loop_
_entity.id
_entity.type
_entity.pdbx_description
1 polymer ?
#
loop_
_entity_poly.entity_id
_entity_poly.type
_entity_poly.pdbx_seq_one_letter_code
_entity_poly.pdbx_strand_id
1 'polypeptide(L)'
;MAMARPMPEEDMLFIACTRPAMIAGVTMEAMGVNIMLTTILYIVAGSIAYLVVGVVFHLVFRALVKHDHNMFRILLAWVETRGRSRNSFYWGGATLSPLRLTRRFDERDLGFA
;
A
#
# COMPACT_ATOMS: atom_id res chain seq x y z
N MET A 1 -32.49 -14.48 26.22
CA MET A 1 -31.76 -13.50 27.05
C MET A 1 -30.77 -12.80 26.14
N ALA A 2 -31.12 -11.63 25.62
CA ALA A 2 -30.25 -10.88 24.70
C ALA A 2 -29.09 -10.28 25.51
N MET A 3 -27.84 -10.68 25.21
CA MET A 3 -26.68 -10.04 25.82
C MET A 3 -26.53 -8.63 25.25
N ALA A 4 -26.51 -7.63 26.13
CA ALA A 4 -26.18 -6.26 25.76
C ALA A 4 -24.77 -6.24 25.15
N ARG A 5 -24.64 -5.71 23.93
CA ARG A 5 -23.33 -5.52 23.28
C ARG A 5 -22.53 -4.50 24.10
N PRO A 6 -21.26 -4.79 24.46
CA PRO A 6 -20.43 -3.81 25.15
C PRO A 6 -20.26 -2.58 24.25
N MET A 7 -20.38 -1.38 24.84
CA MET A 7 -20.07 -0.13 24.14
C MET A 7 -18.58 -0.14 23.79
N PRO A 8 -18.20 0.27 22.57
CA PRO A 8 -16.80 0.33 22.17
C PRO A 8 -16.04 1.29 23.10
N GLU A 9 -14.97 0.80 23.69
CA GLU A 9 -14.04 1.59 24.51
C GLU A 9 -13.11 2.35 23.56
N GLU A 10 -13.03 3.67 23.72
CA GLU A 10 -12.12 4.51 22.94
C GLU A 10 -10.79 4.62 23.67
N ASP A 11 -9.75 4.00 23.11
CA ASP A 11 -8.39 4.09 23.64
C ASP A 11 -7.52 5.02 22.77
N MET A 12 -6.59 5.72 23.41
CA MET A 12 -5.74 6.70 22.72
C MET A 12 -4.71 6.00 21.81
N LEU A 13 -4.90 6.12 20.50
CA LEU A 13 -3.97 5.52 19.53
C LEU A 13 -2.76 6.42 19.28
N PHE A 14 -1.59 5.97 19.73
CA PHE A 14 -0.31 6.59 19.37
C PHE A 14 0.07 6.27 17.91
N ILE A 15 -0.36 7.11 16.96
CA ILE A 15 -0.16 6.90 15.52
C ILE A 15 1.31 6.75 15.11
N ALA A 16 2.23 7.32 15.88
CA ALA A 16 3.66 7.20 15.65
C ALA A 16 4.17 5.75 15.82
N CYS A 17 3.51 4.95 16.66
CA CYS A 17 3.86 3.56 16.94
C CYS A 17 3.29 2.59 15.89
N THR A 18 2.30 3.01 15.11
CA THR A 18 1.62 2.16 14.12
C THR A 18 1.93 2.53 12.67
N ARG A 19 2.52 3.71 12.43
CA ARG A 19 2.97 4.10 11.09
C ARG A 19 4.21 3.28 10.68
N PRO A 20 4.35 2.95 9.39
CA PRO A 20 5.54 2.29 8.88
C PRO A 20 6.80 3.16 9.08
N ALA A 21 7.97 2.52 9.11
CA ALA A 21 9.23 3.21 9.21
C ALA A 21 9.41 4.18 8.02
N MET A 22 9.81 5.43 8.32
CA MET A 22 9.99 6.49 7.33
C MET A 22 11.37 7.14 7.47
N ILE A 23 11.99 7.43 6.32
CA ILE A 23 13.24 8.19 6.21
C ILE A 23 12.95 9.45 5.38
N ALA A 24 13.32 10.62 5.91
CA ALA A 24 13.13 11.91 5.25
C ALA A 24 11.66 12.20 4.81
N GLY A 25 10.68 11.62 5.51
CA GLY A 25 9.25 11.79 5.21
C GLY A 25 8.72 10.89 4.09
N VAL A 26 9.48 9.88 3.67
CA VAL A 26 9.08 8.82 2.72
C VAL A 26 9.20 7.47 3.41
N THR A 27 8.36 6.49 3.07
CA THR A 27 8.44 5.15 3.65
C THR A 27 9.70 4.41 3.21
N MET A 28 10.15 3.43 4.01
CA MET A 28 11.34 2.62 3.69
C MET A 28 11.27 1.97 2.30
N GLU A 29 10.09 1.46 1.91
CA GLU A 29 9.88 0.79 0.63
C GLU A 29 10.08 1.77 -0.54
N ALA A 30 9.47 2.95 -0.45
CA ALA A 30 9.58 3.99 -1.47
C ALA A 30 11.01 4.55 -1.56
N MET A 31 11.71 4.68 -0.44
CA MET A 31 13.13 5.05 -0.42
C MET A 31 13.98 3.99 -1.12
N GLY A 32 13.76 2.71 -0.83
CA GLY A 32 14.45 1.60 -1.47
C GLY A 32 14.25 1.57 -2.98
N VAL A 33 13.00 1.72 -3.45
CA VAL A 33 12.68 1.82 -4.89
C VAL A 33 13.35 3.03 -5.53
N ASN A 34 13.35 4.19 -4.86
CA ASN A 34 13.99 5.38 -5.40
C ASN A 34 15.50 5.18 -5.60
N ILE A 35 16.21 4.74 -4.55
CA ILE A 35 17.66 4.52 -4.60
C ILE A 35 18.00 3.47 -5.67
N MET A 36 17.26 2.38 -5.74
CA MET A 36 17.45 1.35 -6.76
C MET A 36 17.29 1.92 -8.17
N LEU A 37 16.20 2.63 -8.44
CA LEU A 37 15.93 3.25 -9.73
C LEU A 37 17.00 4.29 -10.08
N THR A 38 17.37 5.17 -9.15
CA THR A 38 18.37 6.20 -9.44
C THR A 38 19.74 5.61 -9.71
N THR A 39 20.12 4.58 -8.96
CA THR A 39 21.41 3.90 -9.14
C THR A 39 21.48 3.22 -10.50
N ILE A 40 20.40 2.55 -10.92
CA ILE A 40 20.31 1.93 -12.25
C ILE A 40 20.44 2.99 -13.35
N LEU A 41 19.70 4.10 -13.26
CA LEU A 41 19.75 5.18 -14.25
C LEU A 41 21.14 5.83 -14.31
N TYR A 42 21.77 6.05 -13.16
CA TYR A 42 23.13 6.58 -13.07
C TYR A 42 24.14 5.66 -13.77
N ILE A 43 24.09 4.35 -13.52
CA ILE A 43 25.01 3.37 -14.12
C ILE A 43 24.77 3.27 -15.63
N VAL A 44 23.51 3.13 -16.06
CA VAL A 44 23.16 2.94 -17.47
C VAL A 44 23.49 4.17 -18.31
N ALA A 45 23.27 5.37 -17.77
CA ALA A 45 23.57 6.60 -18.49
C ALA A 45 25.03 7.06 -18.35
N GLY A 46 25.76 6.57 -17.35
CA GLY A 46 27.16 6.93 -17.09
C GLY A 46 27.37 8.40 -16.71
N SER A 47 26.34 9.10 -16.23
CA SER A 47 26.38 10.53 -15.93
C SER A 47 25.76 10.86 -14.58
N ILE A 48 26.47 11.68 -13.80
CA ILE A 48 26.04 12.14 -12.47
C ILE A 48 24.76 12.98 -12.53
N ALA A 49 24.44 13.57 -13.68
CA ALA A 49 23.22 14.35 -13.88
C ALA A 49 21.95 13.54 -13.56
N TYR A 50 21.98 12.22 -13.73
CA TYR A 50 20.85 11.34 -13.46
C TYR A 50 20.50 11.21 -11.98
N LEU A 51 21.36 11.65 -11.05
CA LEU A 51 21.00 11.73 -9.63
C LEU A 51 19.85 12.71 -9.38
N VAL A 52 19.70 13.74 -10.21
CA VAL A 52 18.59 14.71 -10.12
C VAL A 52 17.25 14.02 -10.28
N VAL A 53 17.18 12.96 -11.09
CA VAL A 53 15.97 12.15 -11.27
C VAL A 53 15.50 11.60 -9.92
N GLY A 54 16.42 11.09 -9.09
CA GLY A 54 16.06 10.55 -7.78
C GLY A 54 15.55 11.59 -6.82
N VAL A 55 16.04 12.83 -6.90
CA VAL A 55 15.51 13.95 -6.11
C VAL A 55 14.08 14.25 -6.53
N VAL A 56 13.80 14.32 -7.84
CA VAL A 56 12.44 14.54 -8.36
C VAL A 56 11.50 13.43 -7.92
N PHE A 57 11.89 12.17 -8.09
CA PHE A 57 11.09 11.03 -7.63
C PHE A 57 10.89 11.01 -6.11
N HIS A 58 11.90 11.40 -5.33
CA HIS A 58 11.78 11.50 -3.87
C HIS A 58 10.70 12.51 -3.47
N LEU A 59 10.65 13.68 -4.12
CA LEU A 59 9.63 14.69 -3.84
C LEU A 59 8.22 14.20 -4.19
N VAL A 60 8.08 13.48 -5.31
CA VAL A 60 6.81 12.86 -5.70
C VAL A 60 6.39 11.82 -4.66
N PHE A 61 7.28 10.94 -4.24
CA PHE A 61 6.98 9.94 -3.20
C PHE A 61 6.60 10.61 -1.88
N ARG A 62 7.27 11.69 -1.50
CA ARG A 62 6.93 12.46 -0.30
C ARG A 62 5.54 13.08 -0.37
N ALA A 63 5.15 13.60 -1.54
CA ALA A 63 3.80 14.12 -1.76
C ALA A 63 2.74 13.01 -1.66
N LEU A 64 3.05 11.82 -2.19
CA LEU A 64 2.19 10.64 -2.14
C LEU A 64 2.01 10.10 -0.71
N VAL A 65 3.09 9.90 0.04
CA VAL A 65 3.06 9.41 1.44
C VAL A 65 2.27 10.35 2.37
N LYS A 66 2.23 11.65 2.06
CA LYS A 66 1.46 12.62 2.83
C LYS A 66 -0.04 12.32 2.83
N HIS A 67 -0.56 11.69 1.77
CA HIS A 67 -1.97 11.30 1.68
C HIS A 67 -2.26 10.01 2.44
N ASP A 68 -1.41 9.00 2.27
CA ASP A 68 -1.52 7.73 2.97
C ASP A 68 -0.13 7.11 3.19
N HIS A 69 0.24 6.98 4.47
CA HIS A 69 1.51 6.40 4.90
C HIS A 69 1.66 4.92 4.52
N ASN A 70 0.56 4.20 4.30
CA ASN A 70 0.57 2.78 3.93
C ASN A 70 0.47 2.53 2.43
N MET A 71 0.38 3.56 1.59
CA MET A 71 0.10 3.41 0.16
C MET A 71 1.13 2.52 -0.56
N PHE A 72 2.42 2.63 -0.24
CA PHE A 72 3.45 1.80 -0.87
C PHE A 72 3.40 0.32 -0.45
N ARG A 73 2.98 0.04 0.80
CA ARG A 73 2.74 -1.33 1.26
C ARG A 73 1.52 -1.93 0.57
N ILE A 74 0.46 -1.15 0.42
CA ILE A 74 -0.75 -1.57 -0.32
C ILE A 74 -0.40 -1.83 -1.78
N LEU A 75 0.40 -0.95 -2.40
CA LEU A 75 0.88 -1.14 -3.76
C LEU A 75 1.70 -2.42 -3.90
N LEU A 76 2.66 -2.67 -3.00
CA LEU A 76 3.46 -3.89 -3.03
C LEU A 76 2.61 -5.14 -2.84
N ALA A 77 1.69 -5.14 -1.87
CA ALA A 77 0.74 -6.23 -1.65
C ALA A 77 -0.14 -6.46 -2.88
N TRP A 78 -0.57 -5.40 -3.57
CA TRP A 78 -1.30 -5.50 -4.83
C TRP A 78 -0.44 -6.13 -5.92
N VAL A 79 0.84 -5.73 -6.06
CA VAL A 79 1.77 -6.32 -7.02
C VAL A 79 1.96 -7.81 -6.76
N GLU A 80 2.19 -8.19 -5.50
CA GLU A 80 2.42 -9.58 -5.09
C GLU A 80 1.19 -10.48 -5.26
N THR A 81 -0.02 -9.92 -5.10
CA THR A 81 -1.25 -10.69 -5.21
C THR A 81 -1.86 -10.60 -6.61
N ARG A 82 -2.41 -9.44 -6.95
CA ARG A 82 -3.16 -9.20 -8.19
C ARG A 82 -2.24 -8.94 -9.38
N GLY A 83 -1.11 -8.25 -9.17
CA GLY A 83 -0.13 -7.95 -10.22
C GLY A 83 0.53 -9.20 -10.82
N ARG A 84 0.69 -10.27 -10.04
CA ARG A 84 1.20 -11.57 -10.54
C ARG A 84 0.21 -12.32 -11.43
N SER A 85 -1.08 -12.00 -11.37
CA SER A 85 -2.12 -12.66 -12.16
C SER A 85 -2.15 -12.10 -13.59
N ARG A 86 -1.35 -12.70 -14.47
CA ARG A 86 -1.23 -12.31 -15.90
C ARG A 86 -2.48 -12.59 -16.73
N ASN A 87 -3.31 -13.54 -16.31
CA ASN A 87 -4.55 -13.92 -16.99
C ASN A 87 -5.79 -13.28 -16.35
N SER A 88 -5.63 -12.38 -15.39
CA SER A 88 -6.75 -11.71 -14.71
C SER A 88 -7.70 -10.99 -15.68
N PHE A 89 -7.19 -10.48 -16.79
CA PHE A 89 -8.02 -9.88 -17.85
C PHE A 89 -8.93 -10.91 -18.53
N TYR A 90 -8.40 -12.10 -18.83
CA TYR A 90 -9.17 -13.18 -19.46
C TYR A 90 -10.24 -13.74 -18.51
N TRP A 91 -9.92 -13.89 -17.22
CA TRP A 91 -10.83 -14.45 -16.21
C TRP A 91 -11.72 -13.42 -15.49
N GLY A 92 -11.54 -12.12 -15.76
CA GLY A 92 -12.28 -11.04 -15.08
C GLY A 92 -11.87 -10.83 -13.61
N GLY A 93 -10.77 -11.42 -13.15
CA GLY A 93 -10.27 -11.29 -11.79
C GLY A 93 -9.01 -12.10 -11.51
N ALA A 94 -8.31 -11.80 -10.41
CA ALA A 94 -7.14 -12.54 -9.96
C ALA A 94 -7.47 -13.73 -9.02
N THR A 95 -8.73 -14.17 -9.01
CA THR A 95 -9.20 -15.28 -8.15
C THR A 95 -8.75 -16.63 -8.70
N LEU A 96 -8.31 -17.52 -7.81
CA LEU A 96 -8.01 -18.92 -8.15
C LEU A 96 -9.28 -19.77 -8.27
N SER A 97 -10.40 -19.31 -7.70
CA SER A 97 -11.68 -19.99 -7.80
C SER A 97 -12.47 -19.49 -9.02
N PRO A 98 -12.98 -20.39 -9.88
CA PRO A 98 -13.86 -20.04 -10.98
C PRO A 98 -15.27 -19.63 -10.51
N LEU A 99 -15.58 -19.85 -9.22
CA LEU A 99 -16.87 -19.48 -8.64
C LEU A 99 -16.90 -17.98 -8.34
N ARG A 100 -18.01 -17.32 -8.68
CA ARG A 100 -18.23 -15.92 -8.29
C ARG A 100 -18.23 -15.80 -6.78
N LEU A 101 -17.30 -15.02 -6.24
CA LEU A 101 -17.26 -14.70 -4.81
C LEU A 101 -18.48 -13.83 -4.48
N THR A 102 -19.54 -14.45 -3.95
CA THR A 102 -20.72 -13.71 -3.48
C THR A 102 -20.46 -13.26 -2.06
N ARG A 103 -20.20 -11.97 -1.85
CA ARG A 103 -20.17 -11.38 -0.51
C ARG A 103 -21.61 -11.31 0.01
N ARG A 104 -21.98 -12.22 0.92
CA ARG A 104 -23.16 -12.05 1.78
C ARG A 104 -22.73 -11.30 3.03
N PHE A 105 -22.65 -9.98 2.95
CA PHE A 105 -22.63 -9.17 4.16
C PHE A 105 -24.07 -8.86 4.53
N ASP A 106 -24.44 -9.16 5.77
CA ASP A 106 -25.69 -8.74 6.36
C ASP A 106 -25.43 -7.53 7.26
N GLU A 107 -26.35 -6.56 7.31
CA GLU A 107 -26.24 -5.38 8.18
C GLU A 107 -26.16 -5.80 9.66
N ARG A 108 -26.74 -6.98 9.98
CA ARG A 108 -26.64 -7.66 11.28
C ARG A 108 -25.21 -8.06 11.65
N ASP A 109 -24.37 -8.40 10.68
CA ASP A 109 -22.97 -8.81 10.90
C ASP A 109 -22.09 -7.61 11.27
N LEU A 110 -22.44 -6.43 10.76
CA LEU A 110 -21.75 -5.17 11.01
C LEU A 110 -22.25 -4.45 12.27
N GLY A 111 -23.34 -4.94 12.88
CA GLY A 111 -23.90 -4.38 14.11
C GLY A 111 -24.61 -3.03 13.92
N PHE A 112 -25.02 -2.71 12.68
CA PHE A 112 -25.81 -1.52 12.37
C PHE A 112 -27.33 -1.74 12.49
N ALA A 113 -27.75 -2.98 12.79
CA ALA A 113 -29.15 -3.40 12.96
C ALA A 113 -29.39 -4.01 14.34
#